data_AF-A0A6N9NZ80-F1
#
_entry.id   AF-A0A6N9NZ80-F1
#
_cell.length_a   1.000
_cell.length_b   1.000
_cell.length_c   1.000
_cell.angle_alpha   90.00
_cell.angle_beta   90.00
_cell.angle_gamma   90.00
#
_symmetry.space_group_name_H-M   'P 1'
#
loop_
_entity.id
_entity.type
_entity.pdbx_description
1 polymer ?
#
loop_
_entity_poly.entity_id
_entity_poly.type
_entity_poly.pdbx_seq_one_letter_code
_entity_poly.pdbx_strand_id
1 'polypeptide(L)'
;MNFTKSELEMLYQYAAPTKEETLAGLKEIVPVLERKDDLLSKVIVENTIRKLEKLAEPECSRFIADNRAAFIEKRDNSIRQRLAAAKARKGEPVLQGHDLAGMERFLPETRHMVTVDILNSDSPVGFPGERYRFFLSDEGYKNARASEKRGEIKIRNHAAVMAGKLYLDKKPPAQER
;
A
#
# COMPACT_ATOMS: atom_id res chain seq x y z
N MET A 1 -16.58 9.01 -33.70
CA MET A 1 -16.40 7.54 -33.60
C MET A 1 -16.12 7.24 -32.14
N ASN A 2 -16.77 6.24 -31.51
CA ASN A 2 -16.62 6.01 -30.07
C ASN A 2 -15.89 4.69 -29.79
N PHE A 3 -14.90 4.74 -28.89
CA PHE A 3 -14.23 3.57 -28.34
C PHE A 3 -14.99 3.08 -27.10
N THR A 4 -15.17 1.77 -27.01
CA THR A 4 -15.68 1.09 -25.83
C THR A 4 -14.60 1.01 -24.76
N LYS A 5 -15.01 0.74 -23.52
CA LYS A 5 -14.07 0.61 -22.40
C LYS A 5 -13.00 -0.46 -22.66
N SER A 6 -13.39 -1.62 -23.21
CA SER A 6 -12.46 -2.71 -23.51
C SER A 6 -11.47 -2.35 -24.63
N GLU A 7 -11.91 -1.59 -25.64
CA GLU A 7 -10.99 -1.09 -26.67
C GLU A 7 -10.01 -0.04 -26.10
N LEU A 8 -10.47 0.85 -25.21
CA LEU A 8 -9.60 1.80 -24.51
C LEU A 8 -8.60 1.10 -23.58
N GLU A 9 -9.00 0.01 -22.93
CA GLU A 9 -8.12 -0.85 -22.12
C GLU A 9 -7.05 -1.53 -22.99
N MET A 10 -7.43 -2.08 -24.15
CA MET A 10 -6.47 -2.63 -25.12
C MET A 10 -5.49 -1.57 -25.61
N LEU A 11 -5.97 -0.36 -25.91
CA LEU A 11 -5.10 0.76 -26.29
C LEU A 11 -4.13 1.14 -25.19
N TYR A 12 -4.57 1.20 -23.92
CA TYR A 12 -3.66 1.47 -22.81
C TYR A 12 -2.54 0.42 -22.70
N GLN A 13 -2.88 -0.87 -22.90
CA GLN A 13 -1.93 -1.97 -22.77
C GLN A 13 -0.88 -1.99 -23.89
N TYR A 14 -1.24 -1.63 -25.12
CA TYR A 14 -0.38 -1.69 -26.30
C TYR A 14 0.03 -0.30 -26.84
N ALA A 15 -0.23 0.78 -26.07
CA ALA A 15 0.10 2.13 -26.47
C ALA A 15 1.61 2.31 -26.69
N ALA A 16 1.97 2.77 -27.89
CA ALA A 16 3.31 3.20 -28.24
C ALA A 16 3.35 4.72 -28.52
N PRO A 17 4.54 5.33 -28.61
CA PRO A 17 4.69 6.75 -28.95
C PRO A 17 4.01 7.18 -30.25
N THR A 18 3.90 6.29 -31.24
CA THR A 18 3.28 6.60 -32.54
C THR A 18 2.09 5.68 -32.85
N LYS A 19 1.21 6.14 -33.75
CA LYS A 19 0.12 5.33 -34.29
C LYS A 19 0.63 4.09 -34.99
N GLU A 20 1.68 4.20 -35.80
CA GLU A 20 2.27 3.09 -36.55
C GLU A 20 2.76 2.00 -35.61
N GLU A 21 3.49 2.36 -34.56
CA GLU A 21 3.98 1.42 -33.56
C GLU A 21 2.83 0.79 -32.75
N THR A 22 1.82 1.58 -32.39
CA THR A 22 0.65 1.06 -31.67
C THR A 22 -0.14 0.07 -32.53
N LEU A 23 -0.33 0.37 -33.81
CA LEU A 23 -0.98 -0.51 -34.76
C LEU A 23 -0.17 -1.78 -35.00
N ALA A 24 1.17 -1.68 -35.09
CA ALA A 24 2.04 -2.83 -35.23
C ALA A 24 1.90 -3.77 -34.02
N GLY A 25 1.99 -3.25 -32.80
CA GLY A 25 1.85 -4.05 -31.57
C GLY A 25 0.47 -4.72 -31.45
N LEU A 26 -0.60 -4.02 -31.83
CA LEU A 26 -1.94 -4.62 -31.88
C LEU A 26 -2.06 -5.71 -32.96
N LYS A 27 -1.46 -5.52 -34.14
CA LYS A 27 -1.48 -6.53 -35.22
C LYS A 27 -0.70 -7.78 -34.84
N GLU A 28 0.38 -7.64 -34.08
CA GLU A 28 1.19 -8.78 -33.61
C GLU A 28 0.44 -9.70 -32.62
N ILE A 29 -0.48 -9.15 -31.81
CA ILE A 29 -1.20 -9.97 -30.83
C ILE A 29 -2.39 -10.75 -31.43
N VAL A 30 -2.96 -10.29 -32.56
CA VAL A 30 -4.08 -10.98 -33.23
C VAL A 30 -3.82 -12.48 -33.46
N PRO A 31 -2.71 -12.93 -34.06
CA PRO A 31 -2.45 -14.36 -34.25
C PRO A 31 -2.21 -15.11 -32.92
N VAL A 32 -1.75 -14.42 -31.87
CA VAL A 32 -1.60 -15.03 -30.54
C VAL A 32 -2.96 -15.30 -29.92
N LEU A 33 -3.90 -14.38 -30.05
CA LEU A 33 -5.27 -14.52 -29.54
C LEU A 33 -6.04 -15.60 -30.28
N GLU A 34 -5.85 -15.69 -31.60
CA GLU A 34 -6.40 -16.76 -32.43
C GLU A 34 -5.88 -18.14 -32.01
N ARG A 35 -4.57 -18.29 -31.80
CA ARG A 35 -4.01 -19.56 -31.30
C ARG A 35 -4.51 -19.95 -29.90
N LYS A 36 -4.92 -18.96 -29.10
CA LYS A 36 -5.46 -19.17 -27.75
C LYS A 36 -6.97 -19.37 -27.72
N ASP A 37 -7.64 -19.34 -28.87
CA ASP A 37 -9.10 -19.37 -29.00
C ASP A 37 -9.81 -18.25 -28.20
N ASP A 38 -9.13 -17.12 -27.99
CA ASP A 38 -9.69 -15.93 -27.34
C ASP A 38 -10.34 -15.03 -28.39
N LEU A 39 -11.47 -15.50 -28.91
CA LEU A 39 -12.22 -14.83 -29.98
C LEU A 39 -12.75 -13.46 -29.55
N LEU A 40 -13.08 -13.28 -28.26
CA LEU A 40 -13.58 -12.00 -27.75
C LEU A 40 -12.48 -10.94 -27.75
N SER A 41 -11.29 -11.24 -27.20
CA SER A 41 -10.17 -10.31 -27.22
C SER A 41 -9.71 -10.02 -28.65
N LYS A 42 -9.72 -11.04 -29.53
CA LYS A 42 -9.42 -10.86 -30.96
C LYS A 42 -10.34 -9.83 -31.59
N VAL A 43 -11.66 -9.96 -31.43
CA VAL A 43 -12.64 -9.01 -31.98
C VAL A 43 -12.43 -7.59 -31.43
N ILE A 44 -12.11 -7.46 -30.14
CA ILE A 44 -11.83 -6.16 -29.52
C ILE A 44 -10.58 -5.52 -30.14
N VAL A 45 -9.49 -6.28 -30.32
CA VAL A 45 -8.25 -5.80 -30.93
C VAL A 45 -8.47 -5.42 -32.39
N GLU A 46 -9.14 -6.26 -33.19
CA GLU A 46 -9.44 -5.98 -34.59
C GLU A 46 -10.31 -4.74 -34.76
N ASN A 47 -11.33 -4.57 -33.92
CA ASN A 47 -12.14 -3.36 -33.92
C ASN A 47 -11.28 -2.15 -33.57
N THR A 48 -10.46 -2.23 -32.53
CA THR A 48 -9.54 -1.17 -32.11
C THR A 48 -8.62 -0.73 -33.26
N ILE A 49 -8.01 -1.69 -33.97
CA ILE A 49 -7.17 -1.44 -35.16
C ILE A 49 -7.97 -0.67 -36.22
N ARG A 50 -9.16 -1.16 -36.59
CA ARG A 50 -10.02 -0.51 -37.60
C ARG A 50 -10.43 0.92 -37.21
N LYS A 51 -10.60 1.19 -35.91
CA LYS A 51 -10.93 2.55 -35.42
C LYS A 51 -9.72 3.47 -35.47
N LEU A 52 -8.55 3.00 -35.03
CA LEU A 52 -7.31 3.76 -35.10
C LEU A 52 -6.89 4.07 -36.55
N GLU A 53 -7.07 3.12 -37.47
CA GLU A 53 -6.73 3.33 -38.89
C GLU A 53 -7.50 4.51 -39.50
N LYS A 54 -8.73 4.78 -39.03
CA LYS A 54 -9.58 5.91 -39.47
C LYS A 54 -9.17 7.26 -38.88
N LEU A 55 -8.34 7.30 -37.85
CA LEU A 55 -7.86 8.56 -37.25
C LEU A 55 -6.60 9.01 -37.98
N ALA A 56 -6.51 10.27 -38.39
CA ALA A 56 -5.30 10.80 -39.01
C ALA A 56 -4.25 11.18 -37.95
N GLU A 57 -2.97 11.24 -38.34
CA GLU A 57 -1.97 11.94 -37.55
C GLU A 57 -2.16 13.47 -37.67
N PRO A 58 -1.96 14.26 -36.60
CA PRO A 58 -1.46 13.89 -35.26
C PRO A 58 -2.57 13.52 -34.25
N GLU A 59 -3.83 13.54 -34.66
CA GLU A 59 -4.99 13.33 -33.77
C GLU A 59 -4.97 11.94 -33.11
N CYS A 60 -4.55 10.92 -33.87
CA CYS A 60 -4.46 9.54 -33.37
C CYS A 60 -3.41 9.40 -32.26
N SER A 61 -2.18 9.89 -32.49
CA SER A 61 -1.12 9.88 -31.47
C SER A 61 -1.53 10.65 -30.22
N ARG A 62 -2.17 11.82 -30.38
CA ARG A 62 -2.69 12.58 -29.23
C ARG A 62 -3.75 11.81 -28.46
N PHE A 63 -4.69 11.18 -29.15
CA PHE A 63 -5.73 10.36 -28.53
C PHE A 63 -5.14 9.17 -27.74
N ILE A 64 -4.13 8.48 -28.28
CA ILE A 64 -3.45 7.37 -27.59
C ILE A 64 -2.76 7.89 -26.31
N ALA A 65 -2.07 9.03 -26.39
CA ALA A 65 -1.41 9.65 -25.25
C ALA A 65 -2.42 10.08 -24.16
N ASP A 66 -3.51 10.73 -24.55
CA ASP A 66 -4.56 11.19 -23.64
C ASP A 66 -5.26 10.00 -22.94
N ASN A 67 -5.56 8.94 -23.70
CA ASN A 67 -6.11 7.70 -23.14
C ASN A 67 -5.14 7.08 -22.12
N ARG A 68 -3.85 6.98 -22.46
CA ARG A 68 -2.82 6.44 -21.55
C ARG A 68 -2.72 7.25 -20.26
N ALA A 69 -2.72 8.58 -20.36
CA ALA A 69 -2.67 9.47 -19.20
C ALA A 69 -3.89 9.27 -18.28
N ALA A 70 -5.10 9.18 -18.84
CA ALA A 70 -6.32 8.96 -18.08
C ALA A 70 -6.33 7.62 -17.32
N PHE A 71 -5.80 6.54 -17.93
CA PHE A 71 -5.69 5.24 -17.26
C PHE A 71 -4.64 5.23 -16.14
N ILE A 72 -3.51 5.93 -16.32
CA ILE A 72 -2.48 6.09 -15.28
C ILE A 72 -3.06 6.86 -14.09
N GLU A 73 -3.72 8.00 -14.34
CA GLU A 73 -4.32 8.80 -13.28
C GLU A 73 -5.38 8.00 -12.50
N LYS A 74 -6.26 7.29 -13.21
CA LYS A 74 -7.29 6.47 -12.56
C LYS A 74 -6.70 5.33 -11.74
N ARG A 75 -5.64 4.68 -12.23
CA ARG A 75 -4.91 3.63 -11.50
C ARG A 75 -4.25 4.22 -10.25
N ASP A 76 -3.57 5.34 -10.36
CA ASP A 76 -2.90 6.00 -9.25
C ASP A 76 -3.90 6.46 -8.19
N ASN A 77 -5.04 7.02 -8.61
CA ASN A 77 -6.14 7.37 -7.71
C ASN A 77 -6.71 6.13 -7.00
N SER A 78 -6.85 4.99 -7.68
CA SER A 78 -7.28 3.74 -7.04
C SER A 78 -6.25 3.20 -6.05
N ILE A 79 -4.96 3.25 -6.37
CA ILE A 79 -3.88 2.87 -5.45
C ILE A 79 -3.88 3.80 -4.23
N ARG A 80 -3.97 5.12 -4.43
CA ARG A 80 -4.06 6.12 -3.36
C ARG A 80 -5.28 5.87 -2.48
N GLN A 81 -6.46 5.58 -3.06
CA GLN A 81 -7.65 5.24 -2.30
C GLN A 81 -7.50 3.93 -1.53
N ARG A 82 -6.88 2.90 -2.11
CA ARG A 82 -6.61 1.63 -1.41
C ARG A 82 -5.61 1.82 -0.27
N LEU A 83 -4.57 2.64 -0.46
CA LEU A 83 -3.61 3.00 0.59
C LEU A 83 -4.26 3.85 1.69
N ALA A 84 -5.08 4.84 1.31
CA ALA A 84 -5.84 5.66 2.25
C ALA A 84 -6.86 4.82 3.03
N ALA A 85 -7.58 3.91 2.36
CA ALA A 85 -8.50 2.98 2.99
C ALA A 85 -7.76 1.97 3.89
N ALA A 86 -6.55 1.52 3.52
CA ALA A 86 -5.73 0.67 4.38
C ALA A 86 -5.21 1.43 5.61
N LYS A 87 -4.80 2.69 5.45
CA LYS A 87 -4.42 3.58 6.56
C LYS A 87 -5.62 3.89 7.48
N ALA A 88 -6.78 4.20 6.90
CA ALA A 88 -8.01 4.48 7.63
C ALA A 88 -8.59 3.25 8.32
N ARG A 89 -8.50 2.06 7.69
CA ARG A 89 -8.84 0.77 8.32
C ARG A 89 -7.88 0.40 9.43
N LYS A 90 -6.60 0.78 9.30
CA LYS A 90 -5.65 0.58 10.38
C LYS A 90 -5.94 1.52 11.55
N GLY A 91 -6.29 2.80 11.34
CA GLY A 91 -6.55 3.75 12.44
C GLY A 91 -5.43 3.81 13.50
N GLU A 92 -4.29 3.18 13.21
CA GLU A 92 -3.21 2.93 14.14
C GLU A 92 -2.11 3.91 13.79
N PRO A 93 -1.65 4.71 14.77
CA PRO A 93 -0.55 5.61 14.54
C PRO A 93 0.67 4.84 14.04
N VAL A 94 1.45 5.49 13.18
CA VAL A 94 2.70 4.92 12.68
C VAL A 94 3.60 4.63 13.88
N LEU A 95 4.11 3.40 13.97
CA LEU A 95 4.96 2.96 15.07
C LEU A 95 6.34 3.64 14.96
N GLN A 96 6.67 4.50 15.91
CA GLN A 96 7.93 5.24 16.06
C GLN A 96 8.76 4.65 17.22
N GLY A 97 9.96 5.18 17.46
CA GLY A 97 10.84 4.76 18.56
C GLY A 97 12.07 3.99 18.11
N HIS A 98 12.47 3.00 18.90
CA HIS A 98 13.64 2.14 18.63
C HIS A 98 13.51 1.47 17.26
N ASP A 99 14.65 1.17 16.63
CA ASP A 99 14.72 0.80 15.21
C ASP A 99 13.70 -0.30 14.85
N LEU A 100 13.16 -0.24 13.63
CA LEU A 100 12.21 -1.24 13.14
C LEU A 100 12.84 -2.64 13.14
N ALA A 101 14.15 -2.74 12.89
CA ALA A 101 14.90 -4.00 13.01
C ALA A 101 14.98 -4.53 14.45
N GLY A 102 14.81 -3.64 15.45
CA GLY A 102 14.70 -3.97 16.87
C GLY A 102 16.01 -4.49 17.47
N MET A 103 17.13 -3.86 17.14
CA MET A 103 18.46 -4.28 17.61
C MET A 103 18.62 -4.15 19.13
N GLU A 104 17.88 -3.22 19.73
CA GLU A 104 17.91 -2.91 21.17
C GLU A 104 17.38 -4.06 22.04
N ARG A 105 16.68 -5.04 21.44
CA ARG A 105 16.28 -6.28 22.13
C ARG A 105 17.45 -7.15 22.56
N PHE A 106 18.62 -6.97 21.94
CA PHE A 106 19.84 -7.71 22.25
C PHE A 106 20.72 -7.02 23.29
N LEU A 107 20.35 -5.82 23.76
CA LEU A 107 21.08 -5.17 24.84
C LEU A 107 20.99 -6.00 26.14
N PRO A 108 22.08 -6.11 26.91
CA PRO A 108 22.12 -6.95 28.11
C PRO A 108 21.03 -6.61 29.14
N GLU A 109 20.75 -5.32 29.30
CA GLU A 109 19.77 -4.78 30.24
C GLU A 109 18.32 -4.87 29.76
N THR A 110 18.07 -5.17 28.48
CA THR A 110 16.70 -5.24 27.96
C THR A 110 15.97 -6.46 28.52
N ARG A 111 14.78 -6.20 29.09
CA ARG A 111 13.89 -7.22 29.66
C ARG A 111 12.46 -7.10 29.16
N HIS A 112 12.07 -5.94 28.64
CA HIS A 112 10.70 -5.66 28.20
C HIS A 112 10.65 -5.03 26.82
N MET A 113 9.64 -5.38 26.04
CA MET A 113 9.21 -4.63 24.86
C MET A 113 7.81 -4.11 25.14
N VAL A 114 7.60 -2.81 24.94
CA VAL A 114 6.29 -2.19 25.05
C VAL A 114 5.94 -1.41 23.80
N THR A 115 4.67 -1.45 23.42
CA THR A 115 4.09 -0.51 22.47
C THR A 115 3.18 0.44 23.23
N VAL A 116 3.41 1.75 23.12
CA VAL A 116 2.71 2.78 23.89
C VAL A 116 2.10 3.83 22.96
N ASP A 117 0.88 4.27 23.27
CA ASP A 117 0.29 5.48 22.69
C ASP A 117 0.57 6.65 23.62
N ILE A 118 0.98 7.79 23.06
CA ILE A 118 1.14 9.03 23.82
C ILE A 118 -0.21 9.73 23.91
N LEU A 119 -0.69 9.99 25.12
CA LEU A 119 -2.04 10.53 25.34
C LEU A 119 -2.03 12.06 25.48
N ASN A 120 -0.98 12.62 26.07
CA ASN A 120 -0.88 14.06 26.32
C ASN A 120 0.59 14.55 26.24
N SER A 121 0.76 15.87 26.26
CA SER A 121 2.06 16.53 26.12
C SER A 121 2.93 16.45 27.38
N ASP A 122 2.40 15.90 28.48
CA ASP A 122 3.14 15.67 29.73
C ASP A 122 3.95 14.36 29.68
N SER A 123 3.80 13.58 28.61
CA SER A 123 4.66 12.43 28.36
C SER A 123 6.12 12.87 28.22
N PRO A 124 7.07 12.19 28.88
CA PRO A 124 8.50 12.49 28.72
C PRO A 124 9.03 12.20 27.31
N VAL A 125 8.24 11.54 26.46
CA VAL A 125 8.61 11.13 25.10
C VAL A 125 7.44 11.32 24.12
N GLY A 126 7.74 11.85 22.92
CA GLY A 126 6.81 11.97 21.80
C GLY A 126 5.70 13.02 21.95
N PHE A 127 4.84 13.12 20.94
CA PHE A 127 3.68 14.02 20.90
C PHE A 127 2.35 13.26 21.04
N PRO A 128 1.29 13.89 21.55
CA PRO A 128 -0.03 13.28 21.65
C PRO A 128 -0.51 12.67 20.32
N GLY A 129 -0.99 11.43 20.37
CA GLY A 129 -1.47 10.69 19.20
C GLY A 129 -0.39 9.87 18.47
N GLU A 130 0.87 9.99 18.85
CA GLU A 130 1.95 9.13 18.36
C GLU A 130 1.96 7.77 19.06
N ARG A 131 2.52 6.76 18.39
CA ARG A 131 2.69 5.41 18.94
C ARG A 131 4.14 5.02 18.89
N TYR A 132 4.69 4.59 20.02
CA TYR A 132 6.08 4.21 20.14
C TYR A 132 6.26 2.74 20.50
N ARG A 133 7.33 2.13 20.00
CA ARG A 133 7.86 0.86 20.49
C ARG A 133 9.18 1.10 21.21
N PHE A 134 9.28 0.63 22.45
CA PHE A 134 10.48 0.71 23.25
C PHE A 134 10.94 -0.67 23.71
N PHE A 135 12.25 -0.83 23.79
CA PHE A 135 12.93 -1.91 24.48
C PHE A 135 13.51 -1.36 25.78
N LEU A 136 13.06 -1.88 26.90
CA LEU A 136 13.28 -1.31 28.22
C LEU A 136 13.91 -2.33 29.17
N SER A 137 14.69 -1.83 30.12
CA SER A 137 15.06 -2.57 31.32
C SER A 137 13.87 -2.73 32.27
N ASP A 138 14.03 -3.53 33.33
CA ASP A 138 13.02 -3.66 34.39
C ASP A 138 12.63 -2.29 34.99
N GLU A 139 13.61 -1.41 35.19
CA GLU A 139 13.39 -0.07 35.72
C GLU A 139 12.69 0.84 34.70
N GLY A 140 13.11 0.80 33.43
CA GLY A 140 12.44 1.54 32.36
C GLY A 140 10.96 1.14 32.21
N TYR A 141 10.66 -0.16 32.31
CA TYR A 141 9.29 -0.65 32.28
C TYR A 141 8.47 -0.20 33.51
N LYS A 142 9.05 -0.21 34.72
CA LYS A 142 8.39 0.35 35.92
C LYS A 142 8.03 1.82 35.72
N ASN A 143 8.93 2.61 35.13
CA ASN A 143 8.68 4.02 34.84
C ASN A 143 7.57 4.20 33.79
N ALA A 144 7.56 3.39 32.72
CA ALA A 144 6.48 3.40 31.73
C ALA A 144 5.12 3.06 32.37
N ARG A 145 5.07 2.07 33.28
CA ARG A 145 3.84 1.75 34.04
C ARG A 145 3.41 2.90 34.96
N ALA A 146 4.35 3.65 35.53
CA ALA A 146 4.04 4.83 36.34
C ALA A 146 3.46 5.97 35.46
N SER A 147 4.03 6.23 34.29
CA SER A 147 3.49 7.18 33.31
C SER A 147 2.09 6.79 32.83
N GLU A 148 1.84 5.49 32.61
CA GLU A 148 0.49 5.00 32.29
C GLU A 148 -0.51 5.29 33.42
N LYS A 149 -0.12 5.07 34.69
CA LYS A 149 -0.96 5.38 35.85
C LYS A 149 -1.25 6.88 36.00
N ARG A 150 -0.33 7.74 35.56
CA ARG A 150 -0.54 9.20 35.52
C ARG A 150 -1.37 9.66 34.30
N GLY A 151 -1.68 8.76 33.37
CA GLY A 151 -2.48 9.06 32.19
C GLY A 151 -1.71 9.75 31.06
N GLU A 152 -0.38 9.76 31.11
CA GLU A 152 0.50 10.37 30.10
C GLU A 152 0.58 9.49 28.83
N ILE A 153 0.59 8.17 29.04
CA ILE A 153 0.72 7.17 27.98
C ILE A 153 -0.27 6.02 28.20
N LYS A 154 -0.51 5.21 27.16
CA LYS A 154 -1.25 3.95 27.26
C LYS A 154 -0.42 2.81 26.69
N ILE A 155 -0.08 1.82 27.49
CA ILE A 155 0.62 0.62 27.03
C ILE A 155 -0.40 -0.28 26.33
N ARG A 156 -0.21 -0.48 25.03
CA ARG A 156 -1.08 -1.31 24.17
C ARG A 156 -0.68 -2.77 24.18
N ASN A 157 0.62 -3.02 24.22
CA ASN A 157 1.17 -4.36 24.17
C ASN A 157 2.45 -4.43 24.99
N HIS A 158 2.68 -5.60 25.58
CA HIS A 158 3.88 -5.91 26.33
C HIS A 158 4.38 -7.32 25.95
N ALA A 159 5.70 -7.47 25.92
CA ALA A 159 6.37 -8.76 25.81
C ALA A 159 7.61 -8.77 26.70
N ALA A 160 7.87 -9.91 27.35
CA ALA A 160 9.16 -10.15 27.99
C ALA A 160 10.23 -10.41 26.91
N VAL A 161 11.46 -9.98 27.18
CA VAL A 161 12.61 -10.11 26.28
C VAL A 161 13.69 -10.91 27.00
N MET A 162 14.13 -12.02 26.38
CA MET A 162 15.28 -12.79 26.88
C MET A 162 16.18 -13.17 25.72
N ALA A 163 17.45 -12.76 25.79
CA ALA A 163 18.44 -12.97 24.71
C ALA A 163 17.91 -12.56 23.33
N GLY A 164 17.20 -11.42 23.27
CA GLY A 164 16.56 -10.90 22.07
C GLY A 164 15.31 -11.62 21.57
N LYS A 165 14.86 -12.69 22.22
CA LYS A 165 13.58 -13.35 21.92
C LYS A 165 12.44 -12.67 22.67
N LEU A 166 11.29 -12.52 21.99
CA LEU A 166 10.08 -11.89 22.54
C LEU A 166 9.08 -12.95 23.00
N TYR A 167 8.57 -12.78 24.21
CA TYR A 167 7.54 -13.63 24.81
C TYR A 167 6.33 -12.77 25.12
N LEU A 168 5.29 -12.88 24.28
CA LEU A 168 4.07 -12.11 24.42
C LEU A 168 3.31 -12.53 25.69
N ASP A 169 2.68 -11.56 26.34
CA ASP A 169 1.77 -11.85 27.43
C ASP A 169 0.62 -12.75 26.95
N LYS A 170 0.23 -13.71 27.77
CA LYS A 170 -0.94 -14.55 27.48
C LYS A 170 -2.16 -13.63 27.48
N LYS A 171 -2.85 -13.53 26.33
CA LYS A 171 -4.14 -12.83 26.27
C LYS A 171 -5.12 -13.53 27.21
N PRO A 172 -5.88 -12.81 28.06
CA PRO A 172 -7.04 -13.39 28.69
C PRO A 172 -8.04 -13.84 27.59
N PRO A 173 -8.80 -14.92 27.80
CA PRO A 173 -9.77 -15.40 26.81
C PRO A 173 -10.73 -14.25 26.47
N ALA A 174 -10.89 -13.98 25.18
CA ALA A 174 -11.77 -12.93 24.69
C ALA A 174 -13.21 -13.25 25.10
N GLN A 175 -13.79 -12.39 25.93
CA GLN A 175 -15.22 -12.45 26.21
C GLN A 175 -15.92 -11.87 24.98
N GLU A 176 -16.43 -12.76 24.12
CA GLU A 176 -17.33 -12.41 23.02
C GLU A 176 -18.52 -11.62 23.60
N ARG A 177 -18.75 -10.42 23.07
CA ARG A 177 -19.98 -9.64 23.26
C ARG A 177 -20.55 -9.34 21.89
#